data_AF-A0A0W8DRH6-F1
#
_entry.id   AF-A0A0W8DRH6-F1
#
_cell.length_a   1.000
_cell.length_b   1.000
_cell.length_c   1.000
_cell.angle_alpha   90.00
_cell.angle_beta   90.00
_cell.angle_gamma   90.00
#
_symmetry.space_group_name_H-M   'P 1'
#
loop_
_entity.id
_entity.type
_entity.pdbx_description
1 polymer ?
#
loop_
_entity_poly.entity_id
_entity_poly.type
_entity_poly.pdbx_seq_one_letter_code
_entity_poly.pdbx_strand_id
1 'polypeptide(L)'
;MSSSYKQKKMKTLATRKKTRKRRIEEGMTFEDDSGRLFQPPSTRDPRWKKPSIETVVSGITKSKGQKKAAKKRRKLVASKDKDKDDAIEVVQQESASSDEEVEELSDEEPVNDALFDLPKTPLRLCTSLDDVVAKAIAKHAEIRRKDGRQKTKVLLLVDARSIFKLMKKKMNIRPEMVKAKSKLGVSSSKKPEMAYKNTGLVKTPLDRFKDVNKPVLTGYKSGKLSSVLAEDLSFYPYTEFKVQHVIFVAKNAASSINLDRNLLRNVELHSFVIDDKSATSVSEDELKALEKAYQVSSA
;
A
#
# COMPACT_ATOMS: atom_id res chain seq x y z
N MET A 1 6.07 24.38 58.26
CA MET A 1 7.24 23.47 58.45
C MET A 1 7.45 22.62 57.18
N SER A 2 8.03 23.20 56.13
CA SER A 2 8.36 22.45 54.90
C SER A 2 9.81 21.97 54.98
N SER A 3 10.03 20.65 55.06
CA SER A 3 11.39 20.11 55.06
C SER A 3 12.00 20.19 53.66
N SER A 4 13.15 20.86 53.57
CA SER A 4 13.92 21.03 52.34
C SER A 4 14.22 19.68 51.67
N TYR A 5 14.24 19.65 50.34
CA TYR A 5 14.60 18.46 49.54
C TYR A 5 15.91 17.79 50.03
N LYS A 6 16.87 18.58 50.52
CA LYS A 6 18.11 18.06 51.13
C LYS A 6 17.84 17.22 52.38
N GLN A 7 16.93 17.65 53.26
CA GLN A 7 16.55 16.89 54.45
C GLN A 7 15.83 15.59 54.10
N LYS A 8 14.95 15.61 53.08
CA LYS A 8 14.30 14.38 52.59
C LYS A 8 15.32 13.39 52.02
N LYS A 9 16.24 13.86 51.17
CA LYS A 9 17.31 13.02 50.59
C LYS A 9 18.23 12.42 51.65
N MET A 10 18.63 13.20 52.66
CA MET A 10 19.46 12.70 53.76
C MET A 10 18.73 11.68 54.63
N LYS A 11 17.44 11.88 54.91
CA LYS A 11 16.61 10.89 55.62
C LYS A 11 16.48 9.59 54.82
N THR A 12 16.28 9.64 53.51
CA THR A 12 16.20 8.45 52.64
C THR A 12 17.53 7.70 52.55
N LEU A 13 18.66 8.41 52.52
CA LEU A 13 19.99 7.78 52.53
C LEU A 13 20.30 7.13 53.88
N ALA A 14 19.91 7.76 54.99
CA ALA A 14 20.09 7.21 56.33
C ALA A 14 19.27 5.93 56.55
N THR A 15 18.00 5.92 56.13
CA THR A 15 17.15 4.72 56.23
C THR A 15 17.67 3.58 55.37
N ARG A 16 18.18 3.87 54.16
CA ARG A 16 18.78 2.87 53.26
C ARG A 16 20.08 2.28 53.80
N LYS A 17 20.91 3.07 54.50
CA LYS A 17 22.11 2.55 55.19
C LYS A 17 21.73 1.68 56.38
N LYS A 18 20.70 2.06 57.16
CA LYS A 18 20.23 1.28 58.32
C LYS A 18 19.61 -0.07 57.92
N THR A 19 18.83 -0.10 56.84
CA THR A 19 18.28 -1.36 56.31
C THR A 19 19.35 -2.25 55.67
N ARG A 20 20.40 -1.65 55.07
CA ARG A 20 21.57 -2.41 54.61
C ARG A 20 22.31 -3.07 55.77
N LYS A 21 22.55 -2.35 56.88
CA LYS A 21 23.23 -2.91 58.07
C LYS A 21 22.45 -4.06 58.69
N ARG A 22 21.13 -3.90 58.84
CA ARG A 22 20.27 -4.98 59.37
C ARG A 22 20.28 -6.25 58.54
N ARG A 23 20.26 -6.15 57.20
CA ARG A 23 20.32 -7.34 56.34
C ARG A 23 21.64 -8.10 56.42
N ILE A 24 22.73 -7.39 56.73
CA ILE A 24 24.05 -8.00 56.98
C ILE A 24 24.03 -8.69 58.36
N GLU A 25 23.53 -8.01 59.39
CA GLU A 25 23.40 -8.56 60.75
C GLU A 25 22.46 -9.79 60.81
N GLU A 26 21.42 -9.83 59.97
CA GLU A 26 20.46 -10.94 59.86
C GLU A 26 20.98 -12.13 59.01
N GLY A 27 22.23 -12.09 58.53
CA GLY A 27 22.85 -13.19 57.78
C GLY A 27 22.24 -13.44 56.39
N MET A 28 21.43 -12.50 55.88
CA MET A 28 20.70 -12.62 54.61
C MET A 28 21.56 -12.30 53.37
N THR A 29 22.86 -12.03 53.55
CA THR A 29 23.82 -11.76 52.48
C THR A 29 25.17 -12.39 52.80
N PHE A 30 25.70 -13.19 51.88
CA PHE A 30 27.04 -13.79 51.98
C PHE A 30 28.10 -12.73 51.58
N GLU A 31 29.11 -12.51 52.43
CA GLU A 31 30.27 -11.68 52.09
C GLU A 31 31.32 -12.54 51.39
N ASP A 32 31.74 -12.10 50.21
CA ASP A 32 33.01 -12.51 49.62
C ASP A 32 33.99 -11.37 49.93
N ASP A 33 35.26 -11.67 50.27
CA ASP A 33 36.28 -10.73 50.83
C ASP A 33 36.62 -9.51 49.94
N SER A 34 35.89 -9.33 48.84
CA SER A 34 35.96 -8.21 47.90
C SER A 34 35.16 -6.96 48.34
N GLY A 35 34.44 -7.01 49.47
CA GLY A 35 33.63 -5.88 49.96
C GLY A 35 32.42 -5.52 49.08
N ARG A 36 32.11 -6.35 48.07
CA ARG A 36 30.94 -6.20 47.19
C ARG A 36 29.86 -7.17 47.64
N LEU A 37 28.70 -6.64 48.05
CA LEU A 37 27.51 -7.46 48.30
C LEU A 37 27.20 -8.30 47.06
N PHE A 38 27.16 -9.62 47.23
CA PHE A 38 26.61 -10.54 46.23
C PHE A 38 25.13 -10.19 46.04
N GLN A 39 24.82 -9.40 45.03
CA GLN A 39 23.42 -9.17 44.66
C GLN A 39 22.93 -10.44 43.95
N PRO A 40 21.92 -11.14 44.48
CA PRO A 40 21.31 -12.23 43.73
C PRO A 40 20.84 -11.67 42.37
N PRO A 41 20.96 -12.46 41.29
CA PRO A 41 20.59 -12.01 39.95
C PRO A 41 19.18 -11.41 39.97
N SER A 42 19.07 -10.19 39.48
CA SER A 42 17.78 -9.49 39.37
C SER A 42 16.80 -10.36 38.59
N THR A 43 15.67 -10.71 39.19
CA THR A 43 14.54 -11.39 38.51
C THR A 43 13.95 -10.57 37.35
N ARG A 44 14.36 -9.30 37.25
CA ARG A 44 13.96 -8.35 36.22
C ARG A 44 14.93 -8.30 35.04
N ASP A 45 16.14 -8.87 35.15
CA ASP A 45 17.09 -8.97 34.05
C ASP A 45 16.75 -10.20 33.17
N PRO A 46 16.37 -10.01 31.89
CA PRO A 46 16.00 -11.10 30.99
C PRO A 46 17.11 -12.14 30.79
N ARG A 47 18.38 -11.77 31.03
CA ARG A 47 19.55 -12.64 30.83
C ARG A 47 19.64 -13.77 31.86
N TRP A 48 18.98 -13.60 33.01
CA TRP A 48 19.04 -14.55 34.14
C TRP A 48 17.76 -15.36 34.32
N LYS A 49 16.75 -15.14 33.47
CA LYS A 49 15.54 -15.96 33.45
C LYS A 49 15.84 -17.30 32.79
N LYS A 50 15.71 -18.39 33.57
CA LYS A 50 15.73 -19.75 33.01
C LYS A 50 14.64 -19.87 31.93
N PRO A 51 14.92 -20.45 30.75
CA PRO A 51 13.90 -20.63 29.72
C PRO A 51 12.73 -21.45 30.25
N SER A 52 11.49 -21.02 29.97
CA SER A 52 10.30 -21.81 30.35
C SER A 52 10.27 -23.13 29.60
N ILE A 53 9.71 -24.17 30.23
CA ILE A 53 9.62 -25.53 29.67
C ILE A 53 8.90 -25.53 28.30
N GLU A 54 7.90 -24.66 28.12
CA GLU A 54 7.19 -24.42 26.86
C GLU A 54 8.12 -23.92 25.73
N THR A 55 9.13 -23.12 26.08
CA THR A 55 10.14 -22.62 25.13
C THR A 55 11.06 -23.74 24.67
N VAL A 56 11.35 -24.71 25.55
CA VAL A 56 12.17 -25.89 25.24
C VAL A 56 11.41 -26.86 24.34
N VAL A 57 10.15 -27.17 24.67
CA VAL A 57 9.30 -28.08 23.89
C VAL A 57 9.01 -27.52 22.48
N SER A 58 8.78 -26.21 22.35
CA SER A 58 8.59 -25.55 21.04
C SER A 58 9.87 -25.44 20.19
N GLY A 59 11.05 -25.78 20.73
CA GLY A 59 12.30 -25.90 19.97
C GLY A 59 12.43 -27.23 19.24
N ILE A 60 11.77 -28.28 19.76
CA ILE A 60 11.82 -29.64 19.23
C ILE A 60 10.86 -29.79 18.04
N THR A 61 9.67 -29.18 18.11
CA THR A 61 8.57 -29.32 17.14
C THR A 61 8.70 -28.48 15.85
N LYS A 62 9.71 -27.62 15.72
CA LYS A 62 9.84 -26.71 14.56
C LYS A 62 10.62 -27.34 13.40
N SER A 63 10.05 -27.25 12.20
CA SER A 63 10.64 -27.76 10.95
C SER A 63 11.95 -27.06 10.57
N LYS A 64 12.77 -27.71 9.71
CA LYS A 64 14.12 -27.28 9.30
C LYS A 64 14.19 -25.80 8.84
N GLY A 65 13.14 -25.28 8.20
CA GLY A 65 13.06 -23.88 7.74
C GLY A 65 12.94 -22.86 8.87
N GLN A 66 12.17 -23.18 9.92
CA GLN A 66 11.99 -22.30 11.08
C GLN A 66 13.24 -22.28 11.98
N LYS A 67 13.99 -23.39 12.05
CA LYS A 67 15.30 -23.45 12.74
C LYS A 67 16.37 -22.58 12.05
N LYS A 68 16.38 -22.50 10.72
CA LYS A 68 17.32 -21.63 9.97
C LYS A 68 17.04 -20.14 10.18
N ALA A 69 15.77 -19.72 10.22
CA ALA A 69 15.38 -18.32 10.47
C ALA A 69 15.74 -17.86 11.90
N ALA A 70 15.59 -18.74 12.90
CA ALA A 70 16.00 -18.46 14.27
C ALA A 70 17.53 -18.40 14.44
N LYS A 71 18.29 -19.26 13.75
CA LYS A 71 19.78 -19.24 13.76
C LYS A 71 20.34 -17.97 13.09
N LYS A 72 19.71 -17.48 12.01
CA LYS A 72 20.08 -16.20 11.38
C LYS A 72 19.82 -15.00 12.31
N ARG A 73 18.72 -15.02 13.06
CA ARG A 73 18.41 -13.98 14.07
C ARG A 73 19.39 -13.96 15.23
N ARG A 74 19.92 -15.11 15.68
CA ARG A 74 20.98 -15.14 16.72
C ARG A 74 22.34 -14.63 16.21
N LYS A 75 22.71 -14.90 14.95
CA LYS A 75 23.95 -14.35 14.35
C LYS A 75 23.94 -12.82 14.23
N LEU A 76 22.79 -12.24 13.87
CA LEU A 76 22.63 -10.77 13.76
C LEU A 76 22.66 -10.00 15.09
N VAL A 77 22.42 -10.71 16.21
CA VAL A 77 22.54 -10.11 17.55
C VAL A 77 23.97 -10.20 18.06
N ALA A 78 24.72 -11.25 17.70
CA ALA A 78 26.14 -11.37 18.05
C ALA A 78 27.05 -10.42 17.25
N SER A 79 26.63 -10.00 16.04
CA SER A 79 27.37 -9.05 15.20
C SER A 79 27.07 -7.58 15.49
N LYS A 80 26.42 -7.26 16.62
CA LYS A 80 26.20 -5.89 17.08
C LYS A 80 27.14 -5.45 18.22
N ASP A 81 27.93 -6.39 18.75
CA ASP A 81 28.90 -6.12 19.83
C ASP A 81 30.35 -6.07 19.34
N LYS A 82 30.59 -6.13 18.02
CA LYS A 82 31.86 -5.83 17.39
C LYS A 82 31.56 -4.98 16.17
N ASP A 83 32.01 -3.73 16.20
CA ASP A 83 32.37 -2.87 15.06
C ASP A 83 32.28 -1.41 15.54
N LYS A 84 33.34 -1.01 16.24
CA LYS A 84 33.83 0.36 16.26
C LYS A 84 35.16 0.34 15.49
N ASP A 85 35.38 1.42 14.74
CA ASP A 85 36.58 1.78 13.97
C ASP A 85 36.63 1.07 12.59
N ASP A 86 36.77 1.70 11.43
CA ASP A 86 37.40 2.97 11.06
C ASP A 86 36.72 3.65 9.85
N ALA A 87 37.00 4.94 9.71
CA ALA A 87 36.70 5.77 8.55
C ALA A 87 37.50 5.35 7.29
N ILE A 88 37.05 5.76 6.10
CA ILE A 88 37.79 6.59 5.12
C ILE A 88 37.00 6.70 3.80
N GLU A 89 36.96 7.94 3.32
CA GLU A 89 36.45 8.56 2.11
C GLU A 89 37.38 8.37 0.90
N VAL A 90 36.88 8.15 -0.33
CA VAL A 90 37.51 8.63 -1.60
C VAL A 90 36.47 8.75 -2.73
N VAL A 91 36.59 9.84 -3.49
CA VAL A 91 35.81 10.40 -4.62
C VAL A 91 36.34 9.93 -6.01
N GLN A 92 35.50 9.98 -7.07
CA GLN A 92 35.80 10.22 -8.52
C GLN A 92 34.44 10.19 -9.26
N GLN A 93 33.87 11.19 -9.99
CA GLN A 93 34.22 12.22 -10.99
C GLN A 93 34.31 11.75 -12.48
N GLU A 94 33.24 12.15 -13.22
CA GLU A 94 33.01 12.55 -14.63
C GLU A 94 33.32 11.71 -15.90
N SER A 95 32.34 11.78 -16.83
CA SER A 95 32.41 12.22 -18.27
C SER A 95 31.18 11.68 -19.04
N ALA A 96 30.57 12.25 -20.10
CA ALA A 96 30.47 13.56 -20.74
C ALA A 96 29.35 13.49 -21.85
N SER A 97 28.80 14.66 -22.26
CA SER A 97 28.31 15.10 -23.62
C SER A 97 27.34 14.23 -24.47
N SER A 98 26.10 14.63 -24.77
CA SER A 98 25.57 15.55 -25.83
C SER A 98 25.71 15.05 -27.27
N ASP A 99 24.59 14.78 -27.97
CA ASP A 99 24.31 15.33 -29.31
C ASP A 99 22.81 15.21 -29.71
N GLU A 100 22.31 16.25 -30.38
CA GLU A 100 20.95 16.40 -30.94
C GLU A 100 20.94 15.94 -32.41
N GLU A 101 19.92 15.20 -32.86
CA GLU A 101 19.50 15.26 -34.27
C GLU A 101 17.96 15.21 -34.36
N VAL A 102 17.44 16.26 -34.99
CA VAL A 102 16.05 16.47 -35.39
C VAL A 102 15.97 16.12 -36.87
N GLU A 103 15.09 15.21 -37.26
CA GLU A 103 14.59 15.16 -38.63
C GLU A 103 13.05 15.09 -38.62
N GLU A 104 12.48 15.97 -39.45
CA GLU A 104 11.08 16.22 -39.69
C GLU A 104 10.73 15.66 -41.09
N LEU A 105 9.46 15.25 -41.26
CA LEU A 105 8.70 15.03 -42.51
C LEU A 105 8.69 13.61 -43.14
N SER A 106 7.52 12.97 -43.06
CA SER A 106 6.70 12.69 -44.25
C SER A 106 5.28 12.24 -43.84
N ASP A 107 4.27 13.02 -44.26
CA ASP A 107 2.87 12.60 -44.36
C ASP A 107 2.75 11.56 -45.48
N GLU A 108 2.26 10.36 -45.16
CA GLU A 108 1.49 9.45 -46.03
C GLU A 108 1.11 8.21 -45.21
N GLU A 109 -0.16 8.09 -44.80
CA GLU A 109 -0.68 6.79 -44.37
C GLU A 109 -0.67 5.82 -45.55
N PRO A 110 -0.23 4.58 -45.33
CA PRO A 110 -1.21 3.52 -45.46
C PRO A 110 -1.14 2.51 -44.31
N VAL A 111 -2.29 2.31 -43.66
CA VAL A 111 -2.84 0.99 -43.30
C VAL A 111 -1.85 0.02 -42.65
N ASN A 112 -1.52 0.26 -41.37
CA ASN A 112 -0.84 -0.74 -40.53
C ASN A 112 -1.85 -1.58 -39.73
N ASP A 113 -2.99 -1.93 -40.36
CA ASP A 113 -4.09 -2.67 -39.73
C ASP A 113 -3.76 -4.14 -39.39
N ALA A 114 -2.65 -4.68 -39.88
CA ALA A 114 -2.32 -6.10 -39.72
C ALA A 114 -1.46 -6.44 -38.49
N LEU A 115 -0.90 -5.45 -37.77
CA LEU A 115 0.07 -5.71 -36.68
C LEU A 115 -0.53 -5.72 -35.27
N PHE A 116 -1.81 -5.32 -35.10
CA PHE A 116 -2.46 -5.25 -33.79
C PHE A 116 -3.95 -5.63 -33.82
N ASP A 117 -4.27 -6.84 -34.28
CA ASP A 117 -5.58 -7.44 -34.00
C ASP A 117 -5.69 -7.74 -32.49
N LEU A 118 -6.12 -6.74 -31.73
CA LEU A 118 -6.39 -6.88 -30.31
C LEU A 118 -7.64 -7.73 -30.13
N PRO A 119 -7.63 -8.74 -29.24
CA PRO A 119 -8.80 -9.56 -28.99
C PRO A 119 -9.98 -8.67 -28.60
N LYS A 120 -11.16 -9.00 -29.11
CA LYS A 120 -12.39 -8.29 -28.76
C LYS A 120 -12.59 -8.42 -27.25
N THR A 121 -12.64 -7.27 -26.58
CA THR A 121 -12.87 -7.22 -25.13
C THR A 121 -14.37 -7.22 -24.85
N PRO A 122 -14.82 -7.80 -23.73
CA PRO A 122 -16.25 -7.86 -23.43
C PRO A 122 -16.79 -6.47 -23.10
N LEU A 123 -17.87 -6.09 -23.78
CA LEU A 123 -18.62 -4.86 -23.52
C LEU A 123 -20.06 -5.22 -23.14
N ARG A 124 -20.55 -4.63 -22.05
CA ARG A 124 -21.93 -4.82 -21.58
C ARG A 124 -22.74 -3.56 -21.75
N LEU A 125 -23.80 -3.66 -22.55
CA LEU A 125 -24.83 -2.63 -22.62
C LEU A 125 -25.72 -2.75 -21.38
N CYS A 126 -26.11 -1.62 -20.82
CA CYS A 126 -26.86 -1.55 -19.57
C CYS A 126 -27.98 -0.53 -19.71
N THR A 127 -29.12 -0.80 -19.09
CA THR A 127 -30.37 -0.07 -19.38
C THR A 127 -30.46 1.28 -18.69
N SER A 128 -29.70 1.49 -17.62
CA SER A 128 -29.76 2.71 -16.81
C SER A 128 -28.44 3.02 -16.13
N LEU A 129 -28.31 4.25 -15.63
CA LEU A 129 -27.15 4.69 -14.85
C LEU A 129 -26.95 3.82 -13.60
N ASP A 130 -28.04 3.50 -12.90
CA ASP A 130 -27.98 2.67 -11.69
C ASP A 130 -27.53 1.23 -11.97
N ASP A 131 -27.97 0.67 -13.09
CA ASP A 131 -27.62 -0.67 -13.57
C ASP A 131 -26.13 -0.74 -13.96
N VAL A 132 -25.66 0.23 -14.75
CA VAL A 132 -24.23 0.34 -15.13
C VAL A 132 -23.34 0.32 -13.90
N VAL A 133 -23.66 1.16 -12.90
CA VAL A 133 -22.85 1.22 -11.69
C VAL A 133 -22.96 -0.07 -10.87
N ALA A 134 -24.14 -0.68 -10.78
CA ALA A 134 -24.31 -1.95 -10.08
C ALA A 134 -23.44 -3.06 -10.71
N LYS A 135 -23.45 -3.18 -12.04
CA LYS A 135 -22.64 -4.15 -12.79
C LYS A 135 -21.13 -3.89 -12.68
N ALA A 136 -20.71 -2.62 -12.79
CA ALA A 136 -19.31 -2.25 -12.61
C ALA A 136 -18.79 -2.59 -11.20
N ILE A 137 -19.61 -2.33 -10.17
CA ILE A 137 -19.28 -2.67 -8.78
C ILE A 137 -19.28 -4.18 -8.55
N ALA A 138 -20.24 -4.90 -9.11
CA ALA A 138 -20.27 -6.36 -9.05
C ALA A 138 -19.00 -6.96 -9.67
N LYS A 139 -18.52 -6.39 -10.79
CA LYS A 139 -17.27 -6.81 -11.43
C LYS A 139 -16.04 -6.50 -10.59
N HIS A 140 -15.99 -5.31 -9.99
CA HIS A 140 -14.93 -4.95 -9.03
C HIS A 140 -14.89 -5.94 -7.85
N ALA A 141 -16.06 -6.26 -7.28
CA ALA A 141 -16.17 -7.22 -6.19
C ALA A 141 -15.76 -8.65 -6.61
N GLU A 142 -16.08 -9.06 -7.84
CA GLU A 142 -15.65 -10.34 -8.41
C GLU A 142 -14.12 -10.42 -8.49
N ILE A 143 -13.45 -9.40 -9.03
CA ILE A 143 -11.99 -9.33 -9.10
C ILE A 143 -11.39 -9.41 -7.70
N ARG A 144 -11.97 -8.68 -6.74
CA ARG A 144 -11.50 -8.71 -5.33
C ARG A 144 -11.67 -10.07 -4.67
N ARG A 145 -12.75 -10.79 -4.99
CA ARG A 145 -13.01 -12.14 -4.49
C ARG A 145 -11.98 -13.13 -5.03
N LYS A 146 -11.58 -13.00 -6.30
CA LYS A 146 -10.57 -13.86 -6.94
C LYS A 146 -9.16 -13.65 -6.39
N ASP A 147 -8.77 -12.40 -6.15
CA ASP A 147 -7.43 -12.05 -5.67
C ASP A 147 -7.20 -12.45 -4.19
N GLY A 148 -8.22 -12.30 -3.33
CA GLY A 148 -8.18 -12.70 -1.91
C GLY A 148 -7.24 -11.84 -1.02
N ARG A 149 -6.02 -11.54 -1.49
CA ARG A 149 -5.02 -10.69 -0.84
C ARG A 149 -5.18 -9.21 -1.16
N GLN A 150 -6.08 -8.85 -2.08
CA GLN A 150 -6.38 -7.46 -2.49
C GLN A 150 -5.15 -6.69 -2.99
N LYS A 151 -4.22 -7.36 -3.66
CA LYS A 151 -3.01 -6.77 -4.26
C LYS A 151 -3.19 -6.39 -5.72
N THR A 152 -4.19 -6.97 -6.39
CA THR A 152 -4.52 -6.69 -7.78
C THR A 152 -4.83 -5.20 -7.94
N LYS A 153 -4.13 -4.57 -8.89
CA LYS A 153 -4.26 -3.15 -9.22
C LYS A 153 -5.43 -2.96 -10.18
N VAL A 154 -6.50 -2.38 -9.67
CA VAL A 154 -7.73 -2.13 -10.43
C VAL A 154 -7.90 -0.65 -10.65
N LEU A 155 -8.07 -0.21 -11.89
CA LEU A 155 -8.42 1.17 -12.22
C LEU A 155 -9.89 1.23 -12.61
N LEU A 156 -10.62 2.16 -12.00
CA LEU A 156 -12.01 2.48 -12.31
C LEU A 156 -12.00 3.81 -13.07
N LEU A 157 -12.25 3.75 -14.37
CA LEU A 157 -12.34 4.92 -15.25
C LEU A 157 -13.81 5.22 -15.52
N VAL A 158 -14.17 6.48 -15.36
CA VAL A 158 -15.54 6.95 -15.51
C VAL A 158 -15.56 8.19 -16.38
N ASP A 159 -16.45 8.26 -17.35
CA ASP A 159 -16.56 9.41 -18.25
C ASP A 159 -17.33 10.61 -17.68
N ALA A 160 -18.29 10.36 -16.78
CA ALA A 160 -19.22 11.37 -16.28
C ALA A 160 -19.22 11.51 -14.76
N ARG A 161 -19.26 12.76 -14.28
CA ARG A 161 -19.37 13.12 -12.85
C ARG A 161 -20.54 12.47 -12.12
N SER A 162 -21.67 12.25 -12.80
CA SER A 162 -22.86 11.62 -12.23
C SER A 162 -22.57 10.17 -11.84
N ILE A 163 -21.94 9.42 -12.75
CA ILE A 163 -21.49 8.04 -12.52
C ILE A 163 -20.41 8.03 -11.43
N PHE A 164 -19.45 8.95 -11.45
CA PHE A 164 -18.40 9.04 -10.43
C PHE A 164 -18.99 9.21 -9.02
N LYS A 165 -19.94 10.14 -8.84
CA LYS A 165 -20.62 10.36 -7.56
C LYS A 165 -21.40 9.11 -7.12
N LEU A 166 -22.08 8.45 -8.04
CA LEU A 166 -22.91 7.27 -7.74
C LEU A 166 -22.06 6.04 -7.40
N MET A 167 -20.96 5.83 -8.13
CA MET A 167 -19.95 4.81 -7.80
C MET A 167 -19.34 5.05 -6.42
N LYS A 168 -18.93 6.28 -6.11
CA LYS A 168 -18.39 6.64 -4.79
C LYS A 168 -19.38 6.30 -3.67
N LYS A 169 -20.67 6.60 -3.87
CA LYS A 169 -21.76 6.29 -2.92
C LYS A 169 -21.98 4.78 -2.78
N LYS A 170 -22.18 4.05 -3.88
CA LYS A 170 -22.51 2.61 -3.87
C LYS A 170 -21.33 1.73 -3.42
N MET A 171 -20.09 2.11 -3.73
CA MET A 171 -18.88 1.42 -3.23
C MET A 171 -18.55 1.76 -1.77
N ASN A 172 -19.34 2.62 -1.12
CA ASN A 172 -19.13 3.08 0.25
C ASN A 172 -17.72 3.67 0.49
N ILE A 173 -17.19 4.43 -0.48
CA ILE A 173 -15.87 5.06 -0.38
C ILE A 173 -15.96 6.28 0.54
N ARG A 174 -15.72 6.04 1.83
CA ARG A 174 -15.72 7.08 2.88
C ARG A 174 -14.32 7.29 3.43
N PRO A 175 -13.96 8.53 3.81
CA PRO A 175 -12.71 8.76 4.50
C PRO A 175 -12.79 8.14 5.90
N GLU A 176 -11.84 7.29 6.23
CA GLU A 176 -11.73 6.64 7.54
C GLU A 176 -10.49 7.15 8.27
N MET A 177 -10.51 7.14 9.60
CA MET A 177 -9.31 7.42 10.39
C MET A 177 -8.32 6.26 10.24
N VAL A 178 -7.26 6.47 9.46
CA VAL A 178 -6.18 5.50 9.31
C VAL A 178 -5.13 5.78 10.36
N LYS A 179 -4.99 4.84 11.31
CA LYS A 179 -3.90 4.88 12.30
C LYS A 179 -2.57 4.73 11.58
N ALA A 180 -1.66 5.66 11.80
CA ALA A 180 -0.30 5.53 11.31
C ALA A 180 0.32 4.24 11.86
N LYS A 181 0.75 3.35 10.96
CA LYS A 181 1.41 2.10 11.36
C LYS A 181 2.72 2.46 12.04
N SER A 182 2.84 2.14 13.32
CA SER A 182 4.11 2.27 14.00
C SER A 182 5.04 1.15 13.57
N LYS A 183 6.36 1.42 13.55
CA LYS A 183 7.34 0.34 13.47
C LYS A 183 7.21 -0.48 14.76
N LEU A 184 7.25 -1.81 14.62
CA LEU A 184 7.00 -2.78 15.68
C LEU A 184 7.72 -2.37 16.99
N GLY A 185 6.96 -2.10 18.04
CA GLY A 185 7.49 -1.78 19.38
C GLY A 185 7.65 -0.30 19.75
N VAL A 186 7.32 0.64 18.86
CA VAL A 186 7.31 2.09 19.17
C VAL A 186 5.89 2.61 19.01
N SER A 187 5.38 3.46 19.90
CA SER A 187 4.10 4.15 19.67
C SER A 187 4.26 5.10 18.47
N SER A 188 3.32 5.06 17.53
CA SER A 188 3.31 6.04 16.44
C SER A 188 3.00 7.41 17.03
N SER A 189 3.97 8.32 17.04
CA SER A 189 3.74 9.74 17.35
C SER A 189 3.00 10.49 16.24
N LYS A 190 2.81 9.85 15.07
CA LYS A 190 2.05 10.42 13.96
C LYS A 190 0.57 10.36 14.28
N LYS A 191 -0.09 11.53 14.19
CA LYS A 191 -1.53 11.68 14.32
C LYS A 191 -2.24 10.82 13.25
N PRO A 192 -3.37 10.18 13.58
CA PRO A 192 -4.18 9.49 12.59
C PRO A 192 -4.64 10.49 11.52
N GLU A 193 -4.65 10.04 10.27
CA GLU A 193 -5.03 10.86 9.11
C GLU A 193 -6.35 10.32 8.53
N MET A 194 -7.19 11.21 8.03
CA MET A 194 -8.39 10.83 7.30
C MET A 194 -8.00 10.44 5.88
N ALA A 195 -8.11 9.15 5.57
CA ALA A 195 -7.76 8.63 4.25
C ALA A 195 -8.81 7.63 3.77
N TYR A 196 -8.94 7.49 2.45
CA TYR A 196 -9.76 6.44 1.87
C TYR A 196 -9.04 5.09 1.98
N LYS A 197 -9.75 4.09 2.50
CA LYS A 197 -9.21 2.75 2.66
C LYS A 197 -9.29 2.00 1.33
N ASN A 198 -8.16 1.44 0.89
CA ASN A 198 -7.98 0.59 -0.30
C ASN A 198 -8.25 1.24 -1.68
N THR A 199 -9.17 2.20 -1.77
CA THR A 199 -9.53 2.92 -3.01
C THR A 199 -9.14 4.38 -2.93
N GLY A 200 -8.27 4.83 -3.84
CA GLY A 200 -7.93 6.24 -4.03
C GLY A 200 -8.93 6.97 -4.92
N LEU A 201 -9.19 8.24 -4.62
CA LEU A 201 -9.93 9.13 -5.51
C LEU A 201 -8.95 10.07 -6.20
N VAL A 202 -9.01 10.15 -7.52
CA VAL A 202 -8.18 11.05 -8.32
C VAL A 202 -9.06 12.17 -8.85
N LYS A 203 -8.56 13.41 -8.74
CA LYS A 203 -9.17 14.58 -9.37
C LYS A 203 -8.63 14.74 -10.78
N THR A 204 -9.51 15.03 -11.73
CA THR A 204 -9.15 15.26 -13.13
C THR A 204 -9.47 16.70 -13.54
N PRO A 205 -8.80 17.25 -14.57
CA PRO A 205 -7.67 16.66 -15.30
C PRO A 205 -6.40 16.55 -14.43
N LEU A 206 -5.60 15.49 -14.65
CA LEU A 206 -4.47 15.16 -13.79
C LEU A 206 -3.41 16.25 -13.72
N ASP A 207 -3.17 16.97 -14.81
CA ASP A 207 -2.16 18.03 -14.89
C ASP A 207 -2.46 19.19 -13.95
N ARG A 208 -3.74 19.59 -13.86
CA ARG A 208 -4.19 20.68 -12.98
C ARG A 208 -4.14 20.31 -11.49
N PHE A 209 -4.29 19.03 -11.18
CA PHE A 209 -4.38 18.53 -9.80
C PHE A 209 -3.20 17.63 -9.40
N LYS A 210 -2.06 17.76 -10.08
CA LYS A 210 -0.88 16.91 -9.88
C LYS A 210 -0.47 16.81 -8.42
N ASP A 211 -0.40 17.94 -7.71
CA ASP A 211 0.00 17.97 -6.30
C ASP A 211 -1.02 17.31 -5.37
N VAL A 212 -2.31 17.49 -5.66
CA VAL A 212 -3.41 16.89 -4.88
C VAL A 212 -3.45 15.37 -5.10
N ASN A 213 -3.18 14.92 -6.32
CA ASN A 213 -3.22 13.51 -6.70
C ASN A 213 -1.93 12.75 -6.36
N LYS A 214 -0.80 13.45 -6.22
CA LYS A 214 0.51 12.87 -5.88
C LYS A 214 0.47 11.87 -4.73
N PRO A 215 -0.14 12.13 -3.56
CA PRO A 215 -0.21 11.13 -2.48
C PRO A 215 -1.02 9.88 -2.86
N VAL A 216 -2.09 10.05 -3.64
CA VAL A 216 -2.95 8.94 -4.08
C VAL A 216 -2.21 8.08 -5.11
N LEU A 217 -1.63 8.70 -6.14
CA LEU A 217 -0.91 8.00 -7.20
C LEU A 217 0.35 7.32 -6.69
N THR A 218 1.10 7.94 -5.77
CA THR A 218 2.24 7.29 -5.11
C THR A 218 1.82 6.14 -4.21
N GLY A 219 0.69 6.27 -3.50
CA GLY A 219 0.06 5.19 -2.75
C GLY A 219 -0.33 4.01 -3.64
N TYR A 220 -0.87 4.29 -4.82
CA TYR A 220 -1.23 3.27 -5.80
C TYR A 220 0.00 2.61 -6.45
N LYS A 221 0.99 3.40 -6.89
CA LYS A 221 2.27 2.91 -7.45
C LYS A 221 2.96 1.95 -6.47
N SER A 222 3.02 2.33 -5.19
CA SER A 222 3.62 1.53 -4.11
C SER A 222 2.78 0.34 -3.62
N GLY A 223 1.55 0.18 -4.12
CA GLY A 223 0.63 -0.91 -3.73
C GLY A 223 -0.01 -0.74 -2.35
N LYS A 224 0.04 0.46 -1.75
CA LYS A 224 -0.73 0.78 -0.54
C LYS A 224 -2.22 0.90 -0.84
N LEU A 225 -2.54 1.43 -2.03
CA LEU A 225 -3.88 1.43 -2.60
C LEU A 225 -3.93 0.36 -3.68
N SER A 226 -5.02 -0.39 -3.69
CA SER A 226 -5.24 -1.45 -4.68
C SER A 226 -6.23 -1.01 -5.76
N SER A 227 -7.03 0.02 -5.49
CA SER A 227 -7.94 0.62 -6.46
C SER A 227 -7.75 2.12 -6.59
N VAL A 228 -8.01 2.66 -7.78
CA VAL A 228 -8.15 4.10 -8.04
C VAL A 228 -9.45 4.31 -8.80
N LEU A 229 -10.21 5.34 -8.42
CA LEU A 229 -11.37 5.84 -9.14
C LEU A 229 -11.03 7.23 -9.72
N ALA A 230 -11.16 7.36 -11.03
CA ALA A 230 -10.88 8.58 -11.77
C ALA A 230 -12.04 8.91 -12.73
N GLU A 231 -12.40 10.19 -12.78
CA GLU A 231 -13.31 10.72 -13.80
C GLU A 231 -12.47 11.14 -15.01
N ASP A 232 -12.07 10.17 -15.84
CA ASP A 232 -11.15 10.38 -16.96
C ASP A 232 -11.57 9.51 -18.15
N LEU A 233 -11.28 10.01 -19.34
CA LEU A 233 -11.41 9.30 -20.61
C LEU A 233 -10.07 8.68 -21.04
N SER A 234 -8.95 9.20 -20.54
CA SER A 234 -7.61 8.81 -20.98
C SER A 234 -6.99 7.77 -20.05
N PHE A 235 -6.55 6.65 -20.61
CA PHE A 235 -5.78 5.65 -19.87
C PHE A 235 -4.27 5.98 -19.77
N TYR A 236 -3.77 6.83 -20.68
CA TYR A 236 -2.35 7.18 -20.82
C TYR A 236 -1.59 7.43 -19.50
N PRO A 237 -2.04 8.32 -18.59
CA PRO A 237 -1.27 8.63 -17.38
C PRO A 237 -1.25 7.48 -16.35
N TYR A 238 -2.04 6.41 -16.57
CA TYR A 238 -2.11 5.26 -15.67
C TYR A 238 -1.30 4.05 -16.15
N THR A 239 -0.80 4.08 -17.38
CA THR A 239 -0.02 2.99 -18.00
C THR A 239 1.20 2.60 -17.15
N GLU A 240 1.89 3.59 -16.57
CA GLU A 240 3.07 3.39 -15.72
C GLU A 240 2.78 2.65 -14.40
N PHE A 241 1.52 2.54 -13.96
CA PHE A 241 1.19 1.99 -12.66
C PHE A 241 1.07 0.47 -12.63
N LYS A 242 1.34 -0.23 -13.76
CA LYS A 242 1.17 -1.69 -13.90
C LYS A 242 -0.24 -2.13 -13.51
N VAL A 243 -1.23 -1.44 -14.08
CA VAL A 243 -2.65 -1.75 -13.89
C VAL A 243 -2.92 -3.14 -14.47
N GLN A 244 -3.70 -3.96 -13.76
CA GLN A 244 -4.03 -5.32 -14.18
C GLN A 244 -5.45 -5.41 -14.75
N HIS A 245 -6.40 -4.72 -14.11
CA HIS A 245 -7.77 -4.63 -14.60
C HIS A 245 -8.20 -3.17 -14.72
N VAL A 246 -8.85 -2.85 -15.83
CA VAL A 246 -9.51 -1.57 -16.05
C VAL A 246 -11.01 -1.83 -16.15
N ILE A 247 -11.77 -1.20 -15.27
CA ILE A 247 -13.23 -1.15 -15.39
C ILE A 247 -13.56 0.23 -15.94
N PHE A 248 -13.95 0.25 -17.20
CA PHE A 248 -14.37 1.46 -17.91
C PHE A 248 -15.88 1.57 -17.88
N VAL A 249 -16.37 2.72 -17.41
CA VAL A 249 -17.79 2.99 -17.23
C VAL A 249 -18.14 4.24 -18.00
N ALA A 250 -18.88 4.05 -19.09
CA ALA A 250 -19.27 5.12 -20.00
C ALA A 250 -20.77 5.41 -19.93
N LYS A 251 -21.10 6.69 -19.84
CA LYS A 251 -22.42 7.23 -20.06
C LYS A 251 -22.80 7.19 -21.54
N ASN A 252 -21.85 7.48 -22.43
CA ASN A 252 -22.09 7.54 -23.87
C ASN A 252 -21.25 6.49 -24.62
N ALA A 253 -21.79 5.92 -25.70
CA ALA A 253 -21.08 4.97 -26.55
C ALA A 253 -19.79 5.54 -27.15
N ALA A 254 -19.82 6.82 -27.56
CA ALA A 254 -18.67 7.54 -28.10
C ALA A 254 -17.42 7.44 -27.21
N SER A 255 -17.57 7.52 -25.88
CA SER A 255 -16.46 7.39 -24.93
C SER A 255 -15.76 6.02 -25.02
N SER A 256 -16.51 4.95 -25.33
CA SER A 256 -15.96 3.60 -25.48
C SER A 256 -15.36 3.36 -26.86
N ILE A 257 -15.88 4.03 -27.88
CA ILE A 257 -15.36 3.98 -29.26
C ILE A 257 -14.00 4.67 -29.33
N ASN A 258 -13.87 5.84 -28.69
CA ASN A 258 -12.65 6.65 -28.71
C ASN A 258 -11.56 6.18 -27.73
N LEU A 259 -11.78 5.07 -27.04
CA LEU A 259 -10.81 4.54 -26.08
C LEU A 259 -9.63 3.90 -26.84
N ASP A 260 -8.42 4.40 -26.63
CA ASP A 260 -7.22 3.81 -27.24
C ASP A 260 -6.93 2.42 -26.68
N ARG A 261 -7.22 1.40 -27.50
CA ARG A 261 -7.07 -0.02 -27.15
C ARG A 261 -5.61 -0.46 -27.13
N ASN A 262 -4.72 0.22 -27.83
CA ASN A 262 -3.30 -0.14 -27.87
C ASN A 262 -2.67 -0.04 -26.49
N LEU A 263 -3.09 0.96 -25.70
CA LEU A 263 -2.64 1.14 -24.32
C LEU A 263 -3.16 0.05 -23.37
N LEU A 264 -4.17 -0.72 -23.78
CA LEU A 264 -4.86 -1.73 -22.95
C LEU A 264 -4.44 -3.17 -23.27
N ARG A 265 -3.44 -3.38 -24.13
CA ARG A 265 -3.03 -4.71 -24.62
C ARG A 265 -2.72 -5.73 -23.53
N ASN A 266 -2.08 -5.30 -22.45
CA ASN A 266 -1.65 -6.17 -21.34
C ASN A 266 -2.58 -6.07 -20.12
N VAL A 267 -3.80 -5.58 -20.31
CA VAL A 267 -4.73 -5.23 -19.23
C VAL A 267 -6.08 -5.88 -19.49
N GLU A 268 -6.69 -6.45 -18.46
CA GLU A 268 -8.05 -6.97 -18.55
C GLU A 268 -9.05 -5.80 -18.53
N LEU A 269 -9.58 -5.45 -19.69
CA LEU A 269 -10.61 -4.44 -19.84
C LEU A 269 -12.01 -5.03 -19.62
N HIS A 270 -12.80 -4.35 -18.78
CA HIS A 270 -14.22 -4.58 -18.61
C HIS A 270 -14.96 -3.27 -18.91
N SER A 271 -15.70 -3.23 -20.03
CA SER A 271 -16.41 -2.02 -20.47
C SER A 271 -17.92 -2.13 -20.20
N PHE A 272 -18.49 -1.06 -19.66
CA PHE A 272 -19.93 -0.92 -19.39
C PHE A 272 -20.43 0.39 -19.99
N VAL A 273 -21.46 0.31 -20.82
CA VAL A 273 -22.05 1.46 -21.53
C VAL A 273 -23.53 1.56 -21.20
N ILE A 274 -24.03 2.77 -20.98
CA ILE A 274 -25.47 3.03 -20.87
C ILE A 274 -26.08 3.00 -22.29
N ASP A 275 -27.08 2.15 -22.46
CA ASP A 275 -28.02 2.16 -23.59
C ASP A 275 -29.42 2.43 -23.02
N ASP A 276 -29.73 3.71 -22.87
CA ASP A 276 -31.01 4.16 -22.32
C ASP A 276 -32.01 4.37 -23.46
N LYS A 277 -32.81 3.35 -23.72
CA LYS A 277 -33.88 3.38 -24.75
C LYS A 277 -34.87 4.54 -24.59
N SER A 278 -34.96 5.14 -23.40
CA SER A 278 -35.93 6.20 -23.09
C SER A 278 -35.42 7.63 -23.32
N ALA A 279 -34.10 7.84 -23.35
CA ALA A 279 -33.50 9.18 -23.40
C ALA A 279 -32.37 9.33 -24.42
N THR A 280 -31.55 8.29 -24.62
CA THR A 280 -30.40 8.33 -25.53
C THR A 280 -30.02 6.88 -25.85
N SER A 281 -30.77 6.26 -26.76
CA SER A 281 -30.45 4.93 -27.26
C SER A 281 -29.17 5.00 -28.08
N VAL A 282 -28.32 3.99 -27.96
CA VAL A 282 -27.13 3.86 -28.82
C VAL A 282 -27.61 3.71 -30.27
N SER A 283 -27.06 4.53 -31.18
CA SER A 283 -27.48 4.48 -32.59
C SER A 283 -26.99 3.19 -33.25
N GLU A 284 -27.62 2.77 -34.35
CA GLU A 284 -27.18 1.57 -35.09
C GLU A 284 -25.73 1.69 -35.58
N ASP A 285 -25.30 2.90 -35.94
CA ASP A 285 -23.94 3.15 -36.39
C ASP A 285 -22.93 3.07 -35.23
N GLU A 286 -23.30 3.57 -34.05
CA GLU A 286 -22.51 3.40 -32.83
C GLU A 286 -22.43 1.93 -32.41
N LEU A 287 -23.52 1.17 -32.51
CA LEU A 287 -23.52 -0.27 -32.23
C LEU A 287 -22.58 -1.02 -33.18
N LYS A 288 -22.64 -0.74 -34.48
CA LYS A 288 -21.70 -1.33 -35.47
C LYS A 288 -20.25 -0.97 -35.14
N ALA A 289 -19.99 0.28 -34.75
CA ALA A 289 -18.65 0.70 -34.34
C ALA A 289 -18.17 -0.04 -33.07
N LEU A 290 -19.06 -0.24 -32.10
CA LEU A 290 -18.76 -1.01 -30.89
C LEU A 290 -18.53 -2.49 -31.20
N GLU A 291 -19.30 -3.12 -32.08
CA GLU A 291 -19.16 -4.53 -32.45
C GLU A 291 -17.87 -4.83 -33.22
N LYS A 292 -17.32 -3.84 -33.93
CA LYS A 292 -15.97 -3.95 -34.53
C LYS A 292 -14.91 -4.12 -33.45
N ALA A 293 -14.99 -3.34 -32.38
CA ALA A 293 -13.96 -3.30 -31.34
C ALA A 293 -14.19 -4.26 -30.15
N TYR A 294 -15.44 -4.57 -29.83
CA TYR A 294 -15.84 -5.26 -28.61
C TYR A 294 -16.71 -6.48 -28.91
N GLN A 295 -16.70 -7.44 -27.98
CA GLN A 295 -17.71 -8.47 -27.92
C GLN A 295 -18.90 -7.90 -27.13
N VAL A 296 -19.85 -7.34 -27.86
CA VAL A 296 -21.03 -6.68 -27.29
C VAL A 296 -21.99 -7.75 -26.75
N SER A 297 -22.40 -7.58 -25.51
CA SER A 297 -23.45 -8.37 -24.86
C SER A 297 -24.53 -7.42 -24.35
N SER A 298 -25.78 -7.67 -24.74
CA SER A 298 -26.94 -6.97 -24.17
C SER A 298 -27.23 -7.49 -22.77
N ALA A 299 -27.72 -6.60 -21.91
CA ALA A 299 -28.20 -6.92 -20.56
C ALA A 299 -29.32 -7.97 -20.55
#